data_AF-A0A7X7BD12-F1
#
_entry.id   AF-A0A7X7BD12-F1
#
_cell.length_a   1.000
_cell.length_b   1.000
_cell.length_c   1.000
_cell.angle_alpha   90.00
_cell.angle_beta   90.00
_cell.angle_gamma   90.00
#
_symmetry.space_group_name_H-M   'P 1'
#
loop_
_entity.id
_entity.type
_entity.pdbx_description
1 polymer ?
#
loop_
_entity_poly.entity_id
_entity_poly.type
_entity_poly.pdbx_seq_one_letter_code
_entity_poly.pdbx_strand_id
1 'polypeptide(L)' 'MATARGECAAALAAAGWRLDKTIVLGRSPARSELMLWIRGSRRVLFMVWEKEAGTCGFAWGEER' A
#
# COMPACT_ATOMS: atom_id res chain seq x y z
N MET A 1 14.51 -9.74 1.68
CA MET A 1 13.10 -10.03 2.02
C MET A 1 12.23 -9.03 1.29
N ALA A 2 11.20 -9.50 0.59
CA ALA A 2 10.16 -8.60 0.08
C ALA A 2 9.37 -8.04 1.27
N THR A 3 9.04 -6.75 1.25
CA THR A 3 8.20 -6.11 2.27
C THR A 3 6.74 -6.20 1.84
N ALA A 4 5.80 -6.11 2.78
CA ALA A 4 4.37 -6.11 2.46
C ALA A 4 3.98 -5.01 1.46
N ARG A 5 4.62 -3.85 1.59
CA ARG A 5 4.58 -2.76 0.61
C ARG A 5 5.01 -3.22 -0.78
N GLY A 6 6.17 -3.89 -0.89
CA GLY A 6 6.72 -4.32 -2.17
C GLY A 6 5.79 -5.29 -2.90
N GLU A 7 5.22 -6.25 -2.20
CA GLU A 7 4.28 -7.24 -2.75
C GLU A 7 2.96 -6.57 -3.19
N CYS A 8 2.39 -5.71 -2.33
CA CYS A 8 1.18 -4.95 -2.65
C CYS A 8 1.39 -4.07 -3.90
N ALA A 9 2.53 -3.37 -3.97
CA ALA A 9 2.84 -2.50 -5.09
C ALA A 9 3.03 -3.28 -6.40
N ALA A 10 3.68 -4.45 -6.35
CA ALA A 10 3.85 -5.30 -7.53
C ALA A 10 2.49 -5.83 -8.03
N ALA A 11 1.61 -6.27 -7.14
CA ALA A 11 0.28 -6.77 -7.50
C ALA A 11 -0.60 -5.68 -8.14
N LEU A 12 -0.62 -4.47 -7.58
CA LEU A 12 -1.39 -3.34 -8.12
C LEU A 12 -0.85 -2.87 -9.47
N ALA A 13 0.49 -2.79 -9.61
CA ALA A 13 1.12 -2.47 -10.88
C ALA A 13 0.80 -3.49 -11.97
N ALA A 14 0.87 -4.80 -11.66
CA ALA A 14 0.49 -5.87 -12.58
C ALA A 14 -0.99 -5.80 -13.00
N ALA A 15 -1.86 -5.28 -12.13
CA ALA A 15 -3.27 -5.04 -12.42
C ALA A 15 -3.56 -3.69 -13.14
N GLY A 16 -2.50 -2.97 -13.56
CA GLY A 16 -2.61 -1.73 -14.33
C GLY A 16 -2.91 -0.48 -13.50
N TRP A 17 -2.70 -0.53 -12.18
CA TRP A 17 -2.79 0.65 -11.32
C TRP A 17 -1.46 1.40 -11.30
N ARG A 18 -1.53 2.73 -11.30
CA ARG A 18 -0.38 3.61 -11.13
C ARG A 18 -0.33 4.12 -9.69
N LEU A 19 0.82 3.99 -9.04
CA LEU A 19 1.05 4.63 -7.74
C LEU A 19 1.13 6.15 -7.94
N ASP A 20 0.27 6.89 -7.27
CA ASP A 20 0.21 8.36 -7.38
C ASP A 20 0.87 9.04 -6.17
N LYS A 21 0.65 8.51 -4.95
CA LYS A 21 1.23 9.07 -3.72
C LYS A 21 1.51 7.99 -2.70
N THR A 22 2.57 8.19 -1.91
CA THR A 22 2.86 7.41 -0.70
C THR A 22 3.00 8.36 0.48
N ILE A 23 2.34 8.04 1.58
CA ILE A 23 2.45 8.74 2.87
C ILE A 23 2.95 7.72 3.88
N VAL A 24 4.10 8.01 4.51
CA VAL A 24 4.65 7.17 5.56
C VAL A 24 4.15 7.68 6.91
N LEU A 25 3.57 6.78 7.70
CA LEU A 25 3.03 7.05 9.03
C LEU A 25 3.85 6.28 10.07
N GLY A 26 4.20 6.93 11.18
CA GLY A 26 4.96 6.33 12.26
C GLY A 26 6.49 6.34 12.07
N ARG A 27 7.20 5.67 12.98
CA ARG A 27 8.67 5.55 13.00
C ARG A 27 9.06 4.08 13.06
N SER A 28 10.30 3.76 12.68
CA SER A 28 10.80 2.37 12.78
C SER A 28 10.71 1.87 14.23
N PRO A 29 10.31 0.62 14.49
CA PRO A 29 9.91 -0.42 13.52
C PRO A 29 8.43 -0.39 13.12
N ALA A 30 7.58 0.33 13.85
CA ALA A 30 6.14 0.44 13.60
C ALA A 30 5.84 1.51 12.52
N ARG A 31 6.14 1.15 11.27
CA ARG A 31 5.83 1.98 10.09
C ARG A 31 4.60 1.44 9.37
N SER A 32 3.68 2.34 9.08
CA SER A 32 2.58 2.10 8.16
C SER A 32 2.76 2.96 6.91
N GLU A 33 2.42 2.42 5.75
CA GLU A 33 2.45 3.14 4.49
C GLU A 33 1.05 3.23 3.93
N LEU A 34 0.62 4.46 3.64
CA LEU A 34 -0.64 4.75 2.98
C LEU A 34 -0.35 5.16 1.54
N MET A 35 -0.85 4.38 0.59
CA MET A 35 -0.59 4.52 -0.84
C MET A 35 -1.88 4.87 -1.57
N LEU A 36 -1.84 5.92 -2.38
CA LEU A 36 -2.91 6.25 -3.31
C LEU A 36 -2.57 5.68 -4.68
N TRP A 37 -3.46 4.84 -5.21
CA TRP A 37 -3.34 4.21 -6.51
C TRP A 37 -4.46 4.66 -7.42
N ILE A 38 -4.15 4.84 -8.70
CA ILE A 38 -5.10 5.34 -9.69
C ILE A 38 -5.17 4.43 -10.92
N ARG A 39 -6.36 4.29 -11.50
CA ARG A 39 -6.59 3.61 -12.77
C ARG A 39 -7.77 4.26 -13.49
N GLY A 40 -7.49 5.03 -14.54
CA GLY A 40 -8.51 5.87 -15.19
C GLY A 40 -9.05 6.91 -14.20
N SER A 41 -10.36 6.98 -14.03
CA SER A 41 -11.02 7.83 -13.03
C SER A 41 -11.09 7.21 -11.63
N ARG A 42 -10.74 5.92 -11.48
CA ARG A 42 -10.81 5.21 -10.19
C ARG A 42 -9.59 5.50 -9.34
N ARG A 43 -9.81 5.66 -8.04
CA ARG A 43 -8.77 5.85 -7.04
C ARG A 43 -9.01 4.92 -5.87
N VAL A 44 -7.96 4.22 -5.46
CA VAL A 44 -7.99 3.38 -4.27
C VAL A 44 -6.89 3.80 -3.31
N LEU A 45 -7.25 3.89 -2.05
CA LEU A 45 -6.34 4.16 -0.95
C LEU A 45 -6.02 2.82 -0.29
N PHE A 46 -4.75 2.48 -0.16
CA PHE A 46 -4.29 1.22 0.41
C PHE A 46 -3.30 1.50 1.53
N MET A 47 -3.60 1.05 2.74
CA MET A 47 -2.71 1.11 3.89
C MET A 47 -2.12 -0.26 4.15
N VAL A 48 -0.81 -0.35 4.34
CA VAL A 48 -0.11 -1.55 4.80
C VAL A 48 0.75 -1.23 6.02
N TRP A 49 0.91 -2.16 6.94
CA TRP A 49 1.80 -2.02 8.09
C TRP A 49 2.41 -3.36 8.48
N GLU A 50 3.67 -3.33 8.90
CA GLU A 50 4.37 -4.51 9.40
C GLU A 50 3.93 -4.79 10.85
N LYS A 51 3.73 -6.05 11.21
CA LYS A 51 3.37 -6.48 12.58
C LYS A 51 4.55 -7.22 13.21
N GLU A 52 4.70 -8.49 12.86
CA GLU A 52 5.77 -9.38 13.29
C GLU A 52 6.56 -9.88 12.08
N ALA A 53 7.68 -10.57 12.28
CA ALA A 53 8.50 -11.09 11.19
C ALA A 53 7.68 -11.92 10.18
N GLY A 54 7.52 -11.38 8.97
CA GLY A 54 6.78 -12.04 7.89
C GLY A 54 5.26 -11.86 7.93
N THR A 55 4.72 -11.00 8.79
CA THR A 55 3.27 -10.71 8.85
C THR A 55 2.99 -9.21 8.71
N CYS A 56 1.95 -8.90 7.95
CA CYS A 56 1.48 -7.53 7.77
C CYS A 56 -0.03 -7.42 8.02
N GLY A 57 -0.48 -6.20 8.32
CA GLY A 57 -1.89 -5.83 8.20
C GLY A 57 -2.10 -4.94 6.98
N PHE A 58 -3.34 -4.93 6.50
CA PHE A 58 -3.75 -4.02 5.43
C PHE A 58 -5.17 -3.49 5.66
N ALA A 59 -5.45 -2.33 5.09
CA ALA A 59 -6.78 -1.75 4.97
C ALA A 59 -6.86 -1.01 3.63
N TRP A 60 -8.05 -0.96 3.02
CA TRP A 60 -8.22 -0.27 1.75
C TRP A 60 -9.60 0.38 1.63
N GLY A 61 -9.70 1.36 0.75
CA GLY A 61 -10.94 2.01 0.36
C GLY A 61 -10.87 2.50 -1.08
N GLU A 62 -12.03 2.64 -1.70
CA GLU A 62 -12.18 3.20 -3.05
C GLU A 62 -12.91 4.55 -2.97
N GLU A 63 -12.37 5.54 -3.66
CA GLU A 63 -13.06 6.82 -3.88
C GLU A 63 -14.00 6.63 -5.09
N ARG A 64 -15.31 6.83 -4.88
CA ARG A 64 -16.35 6.79 -5.92
C ARG A 64 -16.60 8.16 -6.50
#